data_AF-M3F8I8-F1
#
_entry.id   AF-M3F8I8-F1
#
_cell.length_a   1.000
_cell.length_b   1.000
_cell.length_c   1.000
_cell.angle_alpha   90.00
_cell.angle_beta   90.00
_cell.angle_gamma   90.00
#
_symmetry.space_group_name_H-M   'P 1'
#
loop_
_entity.id
_entity.type
_entity.pdbx_description
1 polymer ?
#
loop_
_entity_poly.entity_id
_entity_poly.type
_entity_poly.pdbx_seq_one_letter_code
_entity_poly.pdbx_strand_id
1 'polypeptide(L)'
;MKSVRDSCIFPIMKRIIESALSAIALTIFSPVLIAVGFLILVADGRPIFFRQERLGLFKRPFRILKFRTMKDGQVTGFGYWLRRTGLDELPQICNVLIGDMSVVGPRPLTRLDVDRFGWDQNYYDLRWSVIPGITGLSQLYMGMGARVSFCFDRSYMKSRSFGLDVKIILLTFAMNLFGKARIRGLLKRSLKGRRIGVRWKGWREHFRGNENRPLPKIDAETLDLRPNEMQSIAYSLAIFQLGEAGEGGIAKEIDKTILFGIDGFYREALKLFVKEEGRHARILGECVRALKGKLIESNWTERLFYFGRRLLGVRLKLMVLLAAEVVGICFYKKIAERIPNGFVKNALLEVVKDEEKHLKFHGDFFRIRVRNYFAKLLFRYLWRMVSFAACVAVILDHRKTFRILGISNWKTFQKFQEIARSTEDFILEGLSWKLNGNRLPILLK
;
A
#
# COMPACT_ATOMS: atom_id res chain seq x y z
N MET A 1 17.28 15.26 -13.62
CA MET A 1 18.73 14.96 -13.69
C MET A 1 19.37 14.42 -12.40
N LYS A 2 18.88 14.73 -11.18
CA LYS A 2 19.41 14.11 -9.92
C LYS A 2 19.22 12.58 -9.84
N SER A 3 18.06 12.06 -10.24
CA SER A 3 17.70 10.64 -10.12
C SER A 3 18.59 9.66 -10.91
N VAL A 4 19.14 10.04 -12.06
CA VAL A 4 19.99 9.15 -12.88
C VAL A 4 21.44 9.17 -12.37
N ARG A 5 21.91 10.31 -11.88
CA ARG A 5 23.27 10.49 -11.35
C ARG A 5 23.47 9.73 -10.03
N ASP A 6 22.47 9.73 -9.15
CA ASP A 6 22.47 8.94 -7.90
C ASP A 6 22.43 7.42 -8.16
N SER A 7 21.89 7.00 -9.31
CA SER A 7 21.70 5.59 -9.66
C SER A 7 23.02 4.85 -9.97
N CYS A 8 24.02 5.54 -10.52
CA CYS A 8 25.30 4.95 -10.90
C CYS A 8 26.41 5.14 -9.86
N ILE A 9 26.39 6.25 -9.11
CA ILE A 9 27.45 6.56 -8.12
C ILE A 9 27.39 5.61 -6.93
N PHE A 10 26.20 5.35 -6.40
CA PHE A 10 26.02 4.48 -5.25
C PHE A 10 26.62 3.06 -5.43
N PRO A 11 26.30 2.29 -6.50
CA PRO A 11 26.86 0.95 -6.66
C PRO A 11 28.38 0.94 -6.84
N ILE A 12 28.96 1.95 -7.50
CA ILE A 12 30.42 2.07 -7.66
C ILE A 12 31.10 2.36 -6.33
N MET A 13 30.62 3.37 -5.58
CA MET A 13 31.16 3.70 -4.25
C MET A 13 31.02 2.51 -3.30
N LYS A 14 29.85 1.86 -3.30
CA LYS A 14 29.60 0.66 -2.50
C LYS A 14 30.59 -0.44 -2.86
N ARG A 15 30.86 -0.67 -4.15
CA ARG A 15 31.82 -1.69 -4.59
C ARG A 15 33.23 -1.42 -4.06
N ILE A 16 33.72 -0.19 -4.17
CA ILE A 16 35.06 0.18 -3.69
C ILE A 16 35.17 -0.04 -2.18
N ILE A 17 34.18 0.45 -1.42
CA ILE A 17 34.13 0.31 0.04
C ILE A 17 34.08 -1.17 0.44
N GLU A 18 33.22 -1.97 -0.17
CA GLU A 18 33.08 -3.39 0.18
C GLU A 18 34.32 -4.20 -0.20
N SER A 19 34.99 -3.90 -1.31
CA SER A 19 36.26 -4.54 -1.67
C SER A 19 37.34 -4.22 -0.64
N ALA A 20 37.50 -2.95 -0.25
CA ALA A 20 38.48 -2.55 0.76
C ALA A 20 38.19 -3.18 2.13
N LEU A 21 36.93 -3.14 2.58
CA LEU A 21 36.50 -3.76 3.84
C LEU A 21 36.65 -5.28 3.81
N SER A 22 36.41 -5.93 2.67
CA SER A 22 36.56 -7.38 2.54
C SER A 22 38.03 -7.81 2.59
N ALA A 23 38.94 -7.02 1.99
CA ALA A 23 40.37 -7.27 2.09
C ALA A 23 40.84 -7.16 3.55
N ILE A 24 40.46 -6.09 4.25
CA ILE A 24 40.75 -5.90 5.68
C ILE A 24 40.16 -7.05 6.51
N ALA A 25 38.91 -7.41 6.27
CA ALA A 25 38.24 -8.48 6.98
C ALA A 25 38.93 -9.83 6.76
N LEU A 26 39.36 -10.15 5.53
CA LEU A 26 40.10 -11.39 5.27
C LEU A 26 41.43 -11.43 6.01
N THR A 27 42.17 -10.32 6.08
CA THR A 27 43.40 -10.24 6.87
C THR A 27 43.14 -10.50 8.34
N ILE A 28 42.17 -9.79 8.93
CA ILE A 28 41.81 -9.91 10.35
C ILE A 28 41.27 -11.31 10.69
N PHE A 29 40.40 -11.86 9.84
CA PHE A 29 39.78 -13.17 10.07
C PHE A 29 40.62 -14.34 9.56
N SER A 30 41.77 -14.10 8.92
CA SER A 30 42.63 -15.17 8.40
C SER A 30 43.05 -16.20 9.46
N PRO A 31 43.40 -15.83 10.72
CA PRO A 31 43.74 -16.83 11.73
C PRO A 31 42.54 -17.71 12.08
N VAL A 32 41.34 -17.12 12.14
CA VAL A 32 40.09 -17.83 12.40
C VAL A 32 39.73 -18.76 11.24
N LEU A 33 39.88 -18.31 9.99
CA LEU A 33 39.62 -19.12 8.81
C LEU A 33 40.55 -20.33 8.75
N ILE A 34 41.84 -20.15 9.06
CA ILE A 34 42.83 -21.23 9.12
C ILE A 34 42.50 -22.20 10.25
N ALA A 35 42.23 -21.70 11.47
CA ALA A 35 41.88 -22.53 12.62
C ALA A 35 40.62 -23.35 12.37
N VAL A 36 39.54 -22.74 11.87
CA VAL A 36 38.30 -23.45 11.52
C VAL A 36 38.56 -24.46 10.40
N GLY A 37 39.33 -24.09 9.38
CA GLY A 37 39.69 -25.00 8.29
C GLY A 37 40.46 -26.22 8.76
N PHE A 38 41.41 -26.04 9.68
CA PHE A 38 42.14 -27.12 10.33
C PHE A 38 41.23 -28.00 11.19
N LEU A 39 40.32 -27.42 11.98
CA LEU A 39 39.36 -28.18 12.78
C LEU A 39 38.43 -29.02 11.89
N ILE A 40 37.97 -28.51 10.75
CA ILE A 40 37.19 -29.30 9.78
C ILE A 40 38.04 -30.43 9.20
N LEU A 41 39.30 -30.16 8.88
CA LEU A 41 40.21 -31.16 8.34
C LEU A 41 40.42 -32.32 9.31
N VAL A 42 40.60 -32.03 10.61
CA VAL A 42 40.80 -33.03 11.65
C VAL A 42 39.48 -33.75 12.01
N ALA A 43 38.38 -33.02 12.17
CA ALA A 43 37.11 -33.60 12.63
C ALA A 43 36.32 -34.30 11.51
N ASP A 44 36.23 -33.67 10.33
CA ASP A 44 35.36 -34.12 9.25
C ASP A 44 36.15 -34.64 8.02
N GLY A 45 37.45 -34.34 7.91
CA GLY A 45 38.32 -34.70 6.79
C GLY A 45 38.35 -33.68 5.65
N ARG A 46 38.64 -34.14 4.43
CA ARG A 46 38.54 -33.34 3.19
C ARG A 46 37.19 -33.58 2.48
N PRO A 47 36.66 -32.59 1.72
CA PRO A 47 37.17 -31.23 1.53
C PRO A 47 36.80 -30.25 2.66
N ILE A 48 37.65 -29.24 2.91
CA ILE A 48 37.42 -28.20 3.93
C ILE A 48 36.29 -27.24 3.50
N PHE A 49 36.29 -26.85 2.23
CA PHE A 49 35.31 -25.92 1.67
C PHE A 49 34.23 -26.65 0.89
N PHE A 50 33.00 -26.18 1.10
CA PHE A 50 31.84 -26.50 0.27
C PHE A 50 31.67 -25.41 -0.79
N ARG A 51 31.52 -25.82 -2.05
CA ARG A 51 31.26 -24.93 -3.19
C ARG A 51 29.91 -25.27 -3.78
N GLN A 52 29.11 -24.26 -4.08
CA GLN A 52 27.81 -24.46 -4.71
C GLN A 52 27.55 -23.39 -5.76
N GLU A 53 26.97 -23.79 -6.89
CA GLU A 53 26.55 -22.84 -7.90
C GLU A 53 25.31 -22.05 -7.45
N ARG A 54 25.34 -20.77 -7.77
CA ARG A 54 24.31 -19.78 -7.46
C ARG A 54 24.17 -18.80 -8.62
N LEU A 55 22.99 -18.21 -8.73
CA LEU A 55 22.71 -17.15 -9.69
C LEU A 55 23.01 -15.79 -9.07
N GLY A 56 23.83 -15.01 -9.78
CA GLY A 56 24.25 -13.66 -9.40
C GLY A 56 23.66 -12.58 -10.30
N LEU A 57 24.47 -11.54 -10.55
CA LEU A 57 24.08 -10.42 -11.40
C LEU A 57 23.73 -10.91 -12.82
N PHE A 58 22.60 -10.44 -13.34
CA PHE A 58 22.01 -10.86 -14.62
C PHE A 58 21.83 -12.37 -14.76
N LYS A 59 21.50 -13.06 -13.66
CA LYS A 59 21.37 -14.52 -13.58
C LYS A 59 22.65 -15.26 -13.99
N ARG A 60 23.82 -14.60 -13.98
CA ARG A 60 25.09 -15.26 -14.28
C ARG A 60 25.45 -16.24 -13.15
N PRO A 61 25.80 -17.49 -13.47
CA PRO A 61 26.19 -18.47 -12.46
C PRO A 61 27.55 -18.08 -11.85
N PHE A 62 27.68 -18.25 -10.54
CA PHE A 62 28.92 -18.12 -9.80
C PHE A 62 28.97 -19.15 -8.67
N ARG A 63 30.16 -19.41 -8.12
CA ARG A 63 30.35 -20.41 -7.06
C ARG A 63 30.51 -19.72 -5.70
N ILE A 64 29.58 -19.96 -4.79
CA ILE A 64 29.73 -19.53 -3.39
C ILE A 64 30.75 -20.40 -2.67
N LEU A 65 31.53 -19.80 -1.79
CA LEU A 65 32.47 -20.50 -0.91
C LEU A 65 31.95 -20.53 0.52
N LYS A 66 31.88 -21.73 1.12
CA LYS A 66 31.51 -21.92 2.53
C LYS A 66 32.42 -22.95 3.17
N PHE A 67 32.47 -22.99 4.49
CA PHE A 67 33.01 -24.16 5.17
C PHE A 67 32.06 -25.36 5.01
N ARG A 68 32.64 -26.55 4.88
CA ARG A 68 31.87 -27.78 4.84
C ARG A 68 31.24 -28.01 6.22
N THR A 69 29.94 -28.24 6.23
CA THR A 69 29.16 -28.50 7.46
C THR A 69 28.35 -29.79 7.36
N MET A 70 28.50 -30.54 6.28
CA MET A 70 27.81 -31.80 6.03
C MET A 70 28.75 -32.87 5.52
N LYS A 71 28.48 -34.10 5.92
CA LYS A 71 29.12 -35.33 5.46
C LYS A 71 28.02 -36.37 5.27
N ASP A 72 28.01 -37.07 4.15
CA ASP A 72 27.03 -38.13 3.82
C ASP A 72 25.56 -37.68 3.97
N GLY A 73 25.27 -36.43 3.58
CA GLY A 73 23.93 -35.84 3.65
C GLY A 73 23.49 -35.38 5.05
N GLN A 74 24.31 -35.61 6.09
CA GLN A 74 24.01 -35.23 7.47
C GLN A 74 24.89 -34.07 7.95
N VAL A 75 24.37 -33.26 8.88
CA VAL A 75 25.11 -32.15 9.47
C VAL A 75 26.06 -32.69 10.53
N THR A 76 27.34 -32.37 10.44
CA THR A 76 28.34 -32.82 11.44
C THR A 76 28.16 -32.07 12.76
N GLY A 77 28.63 -32.62 13.89
CA GLY A 77 28.53 -31.95 15.19
C GLY A 77 29.21 -30.57 15.18
N PHE A 78 30.41 -30.49 14.59
CA PHE A 78 31.10 -29.23 14.36
C PHE A 78 30.37 -28.34 13.34
N GLY A 79 29.83 -28.93 12.27
CA GLY A 79 29.01 -28.25 11.28
C GLY A 79 27.76 -27.59 11.86
N TYR A 80 27.13 -28.20 12.85
CA TYR A 80 26.00 -27.62 13.59
C TYR A 80 26.43 -26.36 14.34
N TRP A 81 27.57 -26.41 15.04
CA TRP A 81 28.13 -25.26 15.74
C TRP A 81 28.47 -24.11 14.78
N LEU A 82 29.13 -24.42 13.65
CA LEU A 82 29.47 -23.44 12.62
C LEU A 82 28.24 -22.72 12.04
N ARG A 83 27.15 -23.46 11.77
CA ARG A 83 25.88 -22.86 11.28
C ARG A 83 25.18 -22.00 12.33
N ARG A 84 25.32 -22.37 13.61
CA ARG A 84 24.74 -21.63 14.73
C ARG A 84 25.43 -20.28 14.88
N THR A 85 26.76 -20.25 14.85
CA THR A 85 27.58 -19.03 14.95
C THR A 85 27.62 -18.22 13.65
N GLY A 86 27.35 -18.85 12.50
CA GLY A 86 27.43 -18.23 11.17
C GLY A 86 28.85 -18.20 10.61
N LEU A 87 29.81 -18.88 11.26
CA LEU A 87 31.19 -18.96 10.81
C LEU A 87 31.33 -19.74 9.50
N ASP A 88 30.37 -20.60 9.18
CA ASP A 88 30.34 -21.35 7.92
C ASP A 88 30.27 -20.44 6.67
N GLU A 89 29.79 -19.22 6.83
CA GLU A 89 29.62 -18.24 5.76
C GLU A 89 30.81 -17.29 5.60
N LEU A 90 31.78 -17.26 6.54
CA LEU A 90 32.95 -16.37 6.45
C LEU A 90 33.76 -16.50 5.15
N PRO A 91 33.94 -17.70 4.56
CA PRO A 91 34.65 -17.81 3.28
C PRO A 91 33.99 -17.04 2.12
N GLN A 92 32.72 -16.64 2.24
CA GLN A 92 32.05 -15.80 1.24
C GLN A 92 32.62 -14.37 1.17
N ILE A 93 33.41 -13.93 2.16
CA ILE A 93 34.12 -12.64 2.06
C ILE A 93 35.05 -12.64 0.84
N CYS A 94 35.60 -13.80 0.46
CA CYS A 94 36.34 -13.95 -0.80
C CYS A 94 35.46 -13.66 -2.03
N ASN A 95 34.20 -14.12 -2.05
CA ASN A 95 33.27 -13.81 -3.14
C ASN A 95 32.94 -12.31 -3.20
N VAL A 96 32.89 -11.63 -2.05
CA VAL A 96 32.73 -10.17 -2.01
C VAL A 96 33.97 -9.48 -2.57
N LEU A 97 35.17 -9.89 -2.17
CA LEU A 97 36.40 -9.33 -2.70
C LEU A 97 36.51 -9.52 -4.22
N ILE A 98 36.19 -10.72 -4.74
CA ILE A 98 36.22 -11.05 -6.18
C ILE A 98 35.20 -10.24 -6.99
N GLY A 99 33.99 -10.03 -6.47
CA GLY A 99 32.94 -9.26 -7.16
C GLY A 99 31.67 -10.01 -7.48
N ASP A 100 31.62 -11.30 -7.16
CA ASP A 100 30.41 -12.11 -7.34
C ASP A 100 29.31 -11.75 -6.33
N MET A 101 29.71 -11.23 -5.17
CA MET A 101 28.80 -10.90 -4.06
C MET A 101 29.07 -9.50 -3.49
N SER A 102 28.08 -9.04 -2.73
CA SER A 102 28.10 -7.85 -1.90
C SER A 102 27.93 -8.25 -0.43
N VAL A 103 28.29 -7.39 0.52
CA VAL A 103 28.00 -7.67 1.93
C VAL A 103 26.49 -7.65 2.16
N VAL A 104 25.81 -6.66 1.58
CA VAL A 104 24.35 -6.48 1.69
C VAL A 104 23.68 -6.53 0.32
N GLY A 105 22.76 -7.48 0.13
CA GLY A 105 22.03 -7.66 -1.11
C GLY A 105 21.01 -8.80 -1.04
N PRO A 106 20.25 -9.08 -2.10
CA PRO A 106 19.36 -10.23 -2.15
C PRO A 106 20.14 -11.54 -2.00
N ARG A 107 19.58 -12.53 -1.28
CA ARG A 107 20.22 -13.83 -1.12
C ARG A 107 20.49 -14.50 -2.49
N PRO A 108 21.70 -15.04 -2.74
CA PRO A 108 21.96 -15.84 -3.94
C PRO A 108 21.17 -17.16 -3.89
N LEU A 109 20.50 -17.51 -4.99
CA LEU A 109 19.66 -18.71 -5.10
C LEU A 109 20.26 -19.74 -6.07
N THR A 110 19.95 -21.02 -5.88
CA THR A 110 20.20 -22.03 -6.94
C THR A 110 19.22 -21.86 -8.09
N ARG A 111 19.54 -22.43 -9.26
CA ARG A 111 18.57 -22.59 -10.33
C ARG A 111 17.32 -23.35 -9.86
N LEU A 112 17.52 -24.46 -9.13
CA LEU A 112 16.43 -25.25 -8.52
C LEU A 112 15.52 -24.42 -7.60
N ASP A 113 16.07 -23.52 -6.79
CA ASP A 113 15.28 -22.64 -5.92
C ASP A 113 14.46 -21.66 -6.76
N VAL A 114 15.03 -21.11 -7.84
CA VAL A 114 14.33 -20.18 -8.74
C VAL A 114 13.15 -20.88 -9.42
N ASP A 115 13.37 -22.09 -9.92
CA ASP A 115 12.32 -22.89 -10.57
C ASP A 115 11.23 -23.25 -9.56
N ARG A 116 11.61 -23.72 -8.36
CA ARG A 116 10.66 -24.03 -7.27
C ARG A 116 9.83 -22.82 -6.84
N PHE A 117 10.39 -21.63 -6.85
CA PHE A 117 9.68 -20.41 -6.48
C PHE A 117 8.93 -19.74 -7.65
N GLY A 118 9.14 -20.18 -8.88
CA GLY A 118 8.61 -19.53 -10.08
C GLY A 118 9.19 -18.13 -10.31
N TRP A 119 10.46 -17.92 -9.94
CA TRP A 119 11.14 -16.60 -9.97
C TRP A 119 11.87 -16.30 -11.29
N ASP A 120 11.57 -17.06 -12.33
CA ASP A 120 12.14 -16.84 -13.67
C ASP A 120 11.32 -15.86 -14.53
N GLN A 121 10.14 -15.45 -14.05
CA GLN A 121 9.23 -14.54 -14.76
C GLN A 121 9.74 -13.08 -14.72
N ASN A 122 9.35 -12.29 -15.73
CA ASN A 122 9.69 -10.86 -15.88
C ASN A 122 9.43 -10.02 -14.61
N TYR A 123 8.43 -10.41 -13.81
CA TYR A 123 8.11 -9.74 -12.56
C TYR A 123 9.27 -9.74 -11.54
N TYR A 124 10.12 -10.78 -11.57
CA TYR A 124 11.22 -10.98 -10.64
C TYR A 124 12.57 -10.48 -11.16
N ASP A 125 12.65 -10.06 -12.43
CA ASP A 125 13.92 -9.70 -13.08
C ASP A 125 14.68 -8.57 -12.40
N LEU A 126 13.95 -7.67 -11.73
CA LEU A 126 14.56 -6.62 -10.92
C LEU A 126 15.51 -7.18 -9.84
N ARG A 127 15.26 -8.38 -9.31
CA ARG A 127 16.16 -9.04 -8.35
C ARG A 127 17.54 -9.28 -8.94
N TRP A 128 17.58 -9.67 -10.22
CA TRP A 128 18.80 -10.08 -10.91
C TRP A 128 19.59 -8.90 -11.45
N SER A 129 19.08 -7.68 -11.36
CA SER A 129 19.82 -6.46 -11.77
C SER A 129 20.80 -5.94 -10.70
N VAL A 130 20.94 -6.67 -9.59
CA VAL A 130 21.85 -6.30 -8.49
C VAL A 130 22.69 -7.51 -8.07
N ILE A 131 23.90 -7.22 -7.58
CA ILE A 131 24.80 -8.24 -7.04
C ILE A 131 24.17 -8.82 -5.76
N PRO A 132 24.15 -10.15 -5.59
CA PRO A 132 23.60 -10.79 -4.40
C PRO A 132 24.43 -10.52 -3.14
N GLY A 133 23.81 -10.64 -1.97
CA GLY A 133 24.41 -10.36 -0.68
C GLY A 133 24.74 -11.58 0.16
N ILE A 134 25.76 -11.47 1.02
CA ILE A 134 25.95 -12.41 2.15
C ILE A 134 24.74 -12.31 3.08
N THR A 135 24.38 -11.07 3.48
CA THR A 135 23.16 -10.75 4.20
C THR A 135 22.26 -9.80 3.40
N GLY A 136 21.04 -9.61 3.86
CA GLY A 136 20.02 -8.89 3.11
C GLY A 136 18.74 -8.69 3.92
N LEU A 137 17.94 -7.73 3.47
CA LEU A 137 16.69 -7.39 4.16
C LEU A 137 15.74 -8.60 4.24
N SER A 138 15.63 -9.39 3.16
CA SER A 138 14.79 -10.60 3.16
C SER A 138 15.30 -11.68 4.12
N GLN A 139 16.61 -11.78 4.36
CA GLN A 139 17.22 -12.75 5.27
C GLN A 139 16.93 -12.42 6.74
N LEU A 140 16.81 -11.14 7.10
CA LEU A 140 16.37 -10.72 8.43
C LEU A 140 14.93 -11.16 8.73
N TYR A 141 14.12 -11.30 7.69
CA TYR A 141 12.68 -11.58 7.76
C TYR A 141 12.31 -13.00 7.28
N MET A 142 13.27 -13.92 7.29
CA MET A 142 13.12 -15.28 6.79
C MET A 142 11.97 -16.05 7.48
N GLY A 143 11.34 -16.96 6.73
CA GLY A 143 10.21 -17.78 7.21
C GLY A 143 8.84 -17.10 7.13
N MET A 144 8.66 -16.14 6.22
CA MET A 144 7.37 -15.52 5.90
C MET A 144 6.84 -15.86 4.49
N GLY A 145 7.45 -16.85 3.84
CA GLY A 145 7.09 -17.29 2.48
C GLY A 145 7.84 -16.56 1.37
N ALA A 146 7.97 -17.23 0.22
CA ALA A 146 8.78 -16.74 -0.91
C ALA A 146 8.32 -15.34 -1.39
N ARG A 147 7.02 -15.15 -1.63
CA ARG A 147 6.47 -13.85 -2.09
C ARG A 147 6.87 -12.68 -1.16
N VAL A 148 6.83 -12.91 0.15
CA VAL A 148 7.21 -11.89 1.15
C VAL A 148 8.71 -11.62 1.12
N SER A 149 9.54 -12.66 0.97
CA SER A 149 10.98 -12.49 0.78
C SER A 149 11.30 -11.61 -0.43
N PHE A 150 10.65 -11.85 -1.57
CA PHE A 150 10.82 -11.00 -2.75
C PHE A 150 10.38 -9.55 -2.50
N CYS A 151 9.30 -9.32 -1.76
CA CYS A 151 8.87 -7.96 -1.38
C CYS A 151 9.94 -7.22 -0.57
N PHE A 152 10.64 -7.91 0.34
CA PHE A 152 11.77 -7.31 1.06
C PHE A 152 12.95 -7.04 0.15
N ASP A 153 13.29 -7.94 -0.76
CA ASP A 153 14.36 -7.71 -1.74
C ASP A 153 14.02 -6.49 -2.64
N ARG A 154 12.78 -6.39 -3.11
CA ARG A 154 12.30 -5.22 -3.87
C ARG A 154 12.29 -3.94 -3.07
N SER A 155 11.89 -4.00 -1.79
CA SER A 155 11.93 -2.83 -0.90
C SER A 155 13.35 -2.36 -0.69
N TYR A 156 14.27 -3.29 -0.44
CA TYR A 156 15.69 -2.99 -0.31
C TYR A 156 16.18 -2.27 -1.56
N MET A 157 15.94 -2.83 -2.76
CA MET A 157 16.39 -2.26 -4.03
C MET A 157 15.88 -0.84 -4.30
N LYS A 158 14.66 -0.51 -3.86
CA LYS A 158 14.05 0.83 -4.00
C LYS A 158 14.61 1.87 -3.04
N SER A 159 15.07 1.46 -1.86
CA SER A 159 15.51 2.37 -0.79
C SER A 159 16.96 2.12 -0.39
N ARG A 160 17.80 1.67 -1.33
CA ARG A 160 19.22 1.36 -1.06
C ARG A 160 19.93 2.63 -0.61
N SER A 161 20.62 2.53 0.52
CA SER A 161 21.47 3.57 1.06
C SER A 161 22.49 2.94 2.00
N PHE A 162 23.62 3.61 2.23
CA PHE A 162 24.65 3.13 3.15
C PHE A 162 24.09 2.95 4.58
N GLY A 163 23.22 3.86 5.03
CA GLY A 163 22.57 3.74 6.34
C GLY A 163 21.66 2.52 6.47
N LEU A 164 20.98 2.14 5.38
CA LEU A 164 20.19 0.90 5.36
C LEU A 164 21.11 -0.34 5.40
N ASP A 165 22.22 -0.32 4.67
CA ASP A 165 23.20 -1.41 4.66
C ASP A 165 23.82 -1.62 6.05
N VAL A 166 24.29 -0.55 6.69
CA VAL A 166 24.81 -0.57 8.07
C VAL A 166 23.77 -1.15 9.03
N LYS A 167 22.50 -0.72 8.93
CA LYS A 167 21.42 -1.26 9.76
C LYS A 167 21.21 -2.76 9.54
N ILE A 168 21.26 -3.25 8.31
CA ILE A 168 21.12 -4.67 8.00
C ILE A 168 22.30 -5.46 8.58
N ILE A 169 23.53 -4.96 8.43
CA ILE A 169 24.74 -5.58 8.99
C ILE A 169 24.63 -5.68 10.51
N LEU A 170 24.32 -4.57 11.21
CA LEU A 170 24.18 -4.55 12.67
C LEU A 170 23.09 -5.49 13.17
N LEU A 171 21.94 -5.55 12.50
CA LEU A 171 20.88 -6.50 12.85
C LEU A 171 21.29 -7.95 12.61
N THR A 172 22.06 -8.21 11.55
CA THR A 172 22.58 -9.56 11.25
C THR A 172 23.59 -9.98 12.33
N PHE A 173 24.47 -9.07 12.73
CA PHE A 173 25.42 -9.32 13.81
C PHE A 173 24.71 -9.58 15.15
N ALA A 174 23.71 -8.76 15.48
CA ALA A 174 22.87 -8.96 16.66
C ALA A 174 22.12 -10.32 16.63
N MET A 175 21.70 -10.81 15.45
CA MET A 175 21.10 -12.14 15.33
C MET A 175 22.08 -13.27 15.65
N ASN A 176 23.35 -13.12 15.29
CA ASN A 176 24.37 -14.11 15.57
C ASN A 176 24.79 -14.08 17.05
N LEU A 177 24.81 -12.91 17.70
CA LEU A 177 25.14 -12.77 19.12
C LEU A 177 23.98 -13.13 20.07
N PHE A 178 22.79 -12.55 19.86
CA PHE A 178 21.65 -12.66 20.79
C PHE A 178 20.64 -13.73 20.40
N GLY A 179 20.92 -14.48 19.33
CA GLY A 179 20.08 -15.55 18.81
C GLY A 179 19.08 -15.09 17.73
N LYS A 180 19.11 -15.81 16.61
CA LYS A 180 18.28 -15.57 15.42
C LYS A 180 16.78 -15.51 15.73
N ALA A 181 16.29 -16.38 16.63
CA ALA A 181 14.86 -16.45 16.98
C ALA A 181 14.37 -15.21 17.72
N ARG A 182 15.15 -14.70 18.69
CA ARG A 182 14.79 -13.55 19.52
C ARG A 182 14.66 -12.28 18.69
N ILE A 183 15.70 -11.95 17.91
CA ILE A 183 15.71 -10.75 17.08
C ILE A 183 14.64 -10.82 15.98
N ARG A 184 14.48 -11.97 15.31
CA ARG A 184 13.38 -12.15 14.33
C ARG A 184 12.02 -12.00 14.99
N GLY A 185 11.84 -12.48 16.21
CA GLY A 185 10.62 -12.27 17.00
C GLY A 185 10.31 -10.79 17.21
N LEU A 186 11.31 -9.99 17.60
CA LEU A 186 11.18 -8.53 17.76
C LEU A 186 10.86 -7.84 16.44
N LEU A 187 11.56 -8.18 15.36
CA LEU A 187 11.30 -7.63 14.02
C LEU A 187 9.89 -7.99 13.52
N LYS A 188 9.47 -9.25 13.71
CA LYS A 188 8.11 -9.71 13.38
C LYS A 188 7.06 -9.04 14.25
N ARG A 189 7.34 -8.75 15.53
CA ARG A 189 6.45 -7.95 16.40
C ARG A 189 6.35 -6.51 15.93
N SER A 190 7.44 -5.89 15.51
CA SER A 190 7.42 -4.56 14.88
C SER A 190 6.60 -4.53 13.60
N LEU A 191 6.60 -5.62 12.81
CA LEU A 191 5.70 -5.78 11.66
C LEU A 191 4.25 -6.09 12.05
N LYS A 192 4.00 -6.95 13.04
CA LYS A 192 2.66 -7.31 13.52
C LYS A 192 1.97 -6.14 14.23
N GLY A 193 2.71 -5.30 14.96
CA GLY A 193 2.27 -4.02 15.50
C GLY A 193 2.01 -2.96 14.40
N ARG A 194 2.09 -3.33 13.12
CA ARG A 194 1.55 -2.57 11.97
C ARG A 194 0.17 -3.05 11.50
N ARG A 195 -0.42 -4.09 12.10
CA ARG A 195 -1.84 -4.40 11.94
C ARG A 195 -2.64 -3.58 12.95
N ILE A 196 -3.08 -2.39 12.55
CA ILE A 196 -4.31 -1.86 13.14
C ILE A 196 -5.43 -2.81 12.72
N GLY A 197 -6.35 -3.13 13.64
CA GLY A 197 -7.37 -4.19 13.56
C GLY A 197 -8.44 -4.04 12.47
N VAL A 198 -8.10 -3.49 11.30
CA VAL A 198 -8.99 -3.44 10.14
C VAL A 198 -9.05 -4.84 9.51
N ARG A 199 -10.20 -5.51 9.63
CA ARG A 199 -10.47 -6.77 8.96
C ARG A 199 -10.88 -6.49 7.51
N TRP A 200 -9.91 -6.39 6.60
CA TRP A 200 -10.17 -6.19 5.16
C TRP A 200 -11.08 -7.25 4.54
N LYS A 201 -11.09 -8.46 5.11
CA LYS A 201 -12.04 -9.53 4.76
C LYS A 201 -13.50 -9.07 4.92
N GLY A 202 -13.82 -8.34 6.00
CA GLY A 202 -15.16 -7.83 6.25
C GLY A 202 -15.58 -6.76 5.24
N TRP A 203 -14.68 -5.86 4.85
CA TRP A 203 -14.94 -4.89 3.78
C TRP A 203 -15.20 -5.56 2.44
N ARG A 204 -14.40 -6.57 2.07
CA ARG A 204 -14.66 -7.37 0.88
C ARG A 204 -16.04 -8.03 0.94
N GLU A 205 -16.39 -8.66 2.06
CA GLU A 205 -17.68 -9.35 2.22
C GLU A 205 -18.85 -8.38 2.15
N HIS A 206 -18.72 -7.18 2.71
CA HIS A 206 -19.70 -6.11 2.58
C HIS A 206 -19.95 -5.75 1.11
N PHE A 207 -18.90 -5.39 0.36
CA PHE A 207 -19.05 -5.01 -1.05
C PHE A 207 -19.50 -6.17 -1.93
N ARG A 208 -19.10 -7.40 -1.62
CA ARG A 208 -19.58 -8.60 -2.32
C ARG A 208 -21.07 -8.83 -2.10
N GLY A 209 -21.58 -8.55 -0.90
CA GLY A 209 -23.02 -8.61 -0.62
C GLY A 209 -23.83 -7.61 -1.44
N ASN A 210 -23.24 -6.46 -1.80
CA ASN A 210 -23.90 -5.41 -2.56
C ASN A 210 -23.82 -5.60 -4.09
N GLU A 211 -22.94 -6.49 -4.58
CA GLU A 211 -22.65 -6.65 -6.01
C GLU A 211 -23.89 -6.95 -6.87
N ASN A 212 -24.82 -7.77 -6.34
CA ASN A 212 -26.04 -8.18 -7.05
C ASN A 212 -27.29 -7.43 -6.59
N ARG A 213 -27.13 -6.30 -5.87
CA ARG A 213 -28.27 -5.51 -5.38
C ARG A 213 -28.98 -4.84 -6.57
N PRO A 214 -30.29 -5.06 -6.77
CA PRO A 214 -31.03 -4.44 -7.87
C PRO A 214 -30.99 -2.90 -7.77
N LEU A 215 -31.19 -2.23 -8.91
CA LEU A 215 -31.39 -0.78 -8.91
C LEU A 215 -32.69 -0.45 -8.16
N PRO A 216 -32.71 0.64 -7.37
CA PRO A 216 -33.95 1.12 -6.77
C PRO A 216 -34.95 1.44 -7.87
N LYS A 217 -36.23 1.14 -7.62
CA LYS A 217 -37.30 1.59 -8.51
C LYS A 217 -37.31 3.12 -8.47
N ILE A 218 -37.23 3.75 -9.64
CA ILE A 218 -37.26 5.20 -9.80
C ILE A 218 -38.32 5.47 -10.87
N ASP A 219 -39.54 5.72 -10.43
CA ASP A 219 -40.64 6.09 -11.32
C ASP A 219 -40.76 7.61 -11.41
N ALA A 220 -41.20 8.09 -12.58
CA ALA A 220 -41.59 9.47 -12.80
C ALA A 220 -42.97 9.74 -12.16
N GLU A 221 -43.10 9.49 -10.86
CA GLU A 221 -44.26 9.95 -10.10
C GLU A 221 -44.34 11.48 -10.20
N THR A 222 -45.55 12.04 -10.10
CA THR A 222 -45.80 13.48 -10.02
C THR A 222 -45.11 14.06 -8.79
N LEU A 223 -43.83 14.33 -8.91
CA LEU A 223 -43.05 15.11 -7.97
C LEU A 223 -43.74 16.47 -7.87
N ASP A 224 -44.25 16.79 -6.68
CA ASP A 224 -44.81 18.09 -6.35
C ASP A 224 -43.68 19.13 -6.23
N LEU A 225 -43.01 19.38 -7.34
CA LEU A 225 -41.89 20.30 -7.49
C LEU A 225 -42.17 21.21 -8.67
N ARG A 226 -41.81 22.48 -8.54
CA ARG A 226 -41.94 23.42 -9.66
C ARG A 226 -41.01 22.99 -10.79
N PRO A 227 -41.34 23.26 -12.07
CA PRO A 227 -40.49 22.92 -13.21
C PRO A 227 -39.03 23.40 -13.06
N ASN A 228 -38.85 24.62 -12.54
CA ASN A 228 -37.53 25.19 -12.27
C ASN A 228 -36.74 24.43 -11.19
N GLU A 229 -37.41 23.88 -10.17
CA GLU A 229 -36.78 23.08 -9.12
C GLU A 229 -36.36 21.71 -9.67
N MET A 230 -37.24 21.05 -10.42
CA MET A 230 -36.93 19.77 -11.08
C MET A 230 -35.71 19.89 -12.00
N GLN A 231 -35.69 20.90 -12.87
CA GLN A 231 -34.59 21.12 -13.79
C GLN A 231 -33.27 21.42 -13.06
N SER A 232 -33.33 22.22 -11.99
CA SER A 232 -32.13 22.58 -11.22
C SER A 232 -31.58 21.42 -10.40
N ILE A 233 -32.45 20.55 -9.86
CA ILE A 233 -32.04 19.31 -9.19
C ILE A 233 -31.47 18.35 -10.23
N ALA A 234 -32.12 18.17 -11.38
CA ALA A 234 -31.64 17.28 -12.43
C ALA A 234 -30.25 17.69 -12.93
N TYR A 235 -30.01 18.98 -13.14
CA TYR A 235 -28.69 19.50 -13.51
C TYR A 235 -27.64 19.21 -12.43
N SER A 236 -28.00 19.43 -11.16
CA SER A 236 -27.14 19.13 -10.02
C SER A 236 -26.78 17.64 -9.93
N LEU A 237 -27.77 16.75 -10.10
CA LEU A 237 -27.54 15.30 -10.08
C LEU A 237 -26.75 14.82 -11.30
N ALA A 238 -26.90 15.47 -12.46
CA ALA A 238 -26.10 15.15 -13.65
C ALA A 238 -24.60 15.46 -13.45
N ILE A 239 -24.27 16.54 -12.74
CA ILE A 239 -22.88 16.84 -12.35
C ILE A 239 -22.31 15.73 -11.47
N PHE A 240 -23.04 15.33 -10.44
CA PHE A 240 -22.60 14.25 -9.55
C PHE A 240 -22.49 12.91 -10.26
N GLN A 241 -23.45 12.58 -11.12
CA GLN A 241 -23.43 11.37 -11.94
C GLN A 241 -22.16 11.24 -12.79
N LEU A 242 -21.72 12.36 -13.39
CA LEU A 242 -20.48 12.41 -14.16
C LEU A 242 -19.23 12.16 -13.28
N GLY A 243 -19.26 12.67 -12.04
CA GLY A 243 -18.24 12.38 -11.03
C GLY A 243 -18.11 10.89 -10.74
N GLU A 244 -19.24 10.23 -10.40
CA GLU A 244 -19.26 8.80 -10.06
C GLU A 244 -18.84 7.90 -11.23
N ALA A 245 -19.21 8.27 -12.46
CA ALA A 245 -18.82 7.53 -13.66
C ALA A 245 -17.28 7.57 -13.91
N GLY A 246 -16.62 8.65 -13.48
CA GLY A 246 -15.18 8.86 -13.65
C GLY A 246 -14.30 8.05 -12.69
N GLU A 247 -14.87 7.37 -11.69
CA GLU A 247 -14.14 6.65 -10.65
C GLU A 247 -13.50 5.34 -11.15
N GLY A 248 -14.06 4.73 -12.21
CA GLY A 248 -13.61 3.46 -12.79
C GLY A 248 -12.16 3.45 -13.29
N GLY A 249 -11.63 4.60 -13.73
CA GLY A 249 -10.24 4.74 -14.18
C GLY A 249 -9.22 4.53 -13.06
N ILE A 250 -9.59 4.86 -11.82
CA ILE A 250 -8.70 4.84 -10.65
C ILE A 250 -8.41 3.41 -10.21
N ALA A 251 -9.40 2.51 -10.25
CA ALA A 251 -9.19 1.09 -9.92
C ALA A 251 -8.13 0.43 -10.83
N LYS A 252 -8.17 0.73 -12.14
CA LYS A 252 -7.18 0.19 -13.10
C LYS A 252 -5.76 0.67 -12.79
N GLU A 253 -5.59 1.89 -12.32
CA GLU A 253 -4.28 2.42 -11.91
C GLU A 253 -3.82 1.93 -10.53
N ILE A 254 -4.75 1.75 -9.59
CA ILE A 254 -4.44 1.20 -8.27
C ILE A 254 -4.07 -0.29 -8.38
N ASP A 255 -4.67 -1.06 -9.29
CA ASP A 255 -4.28 -2.46 -9.54
C ASP A 255 -2.81 -2.56 -10.00
N LYS A 256 -2.34 -1.56 -10.77
CA LYS A 256 -0.94 -1.42 -11.20
C LYS A 256 -0.02 -0.93 -10.09
N THR A 257 -0.54 -0.28 -9.04
CA THR A 257 0.28 0.30 -7.97
C THR A 257 0.40 -0.63 -6.77
N ILE A 258 1.64 -1.06 -6.49
CA ILE A 258 1.92 -1.94 -5.35
C ILE A 258 2.01 -1.11 -4.08
N LEU A 259 0.91 -1.12 -3.33
CA LEU A 259 0.82 -0.56 -2.00
C LEU A 259 1.26 -1.63 -0.97
N PHE A 260 2.39 -1.37 -0.31
CA PHE A 260 2.94 -2.25 0.72
C PHE A 260 1.95 -2.41 1.90
N GLY A 261 1.75 -3.65 2.38
CA GLY A 261 0.90 -3.95 3.54
C GLY A 261 -0.61 -4.02 3.26
N ILE A 262 -1.01 -4.02 2.00
CA ILE A 262 -2.39 -4.25 1.58
C ILE A 262 -2.61 -5.74 1.35
N ASP A 263 -3.52 -6.32 2.14
CA ASP A 263 -3.99 -7.70 1.98
C ASP A 263 -4.68 -7.89 0.62
N GLY A 264 -4.64 -9.09 0.03
CA GLY A 264 -5.39 -9.43 -1.18
C GLY A 264 -6.88 -9.07 -1.04
N PHE A 265 -7.44 -9.19 0.16
CA PHE A 265 -8.81 -8.79 0.47
C PHE A 265 -9.11 -7.30 0.20
N TYR A 266 -8.18 -6.39 0.47
CA TYR A 266 -8.43 -4.96 0.17
C TYR A 266 -8.45 -4.69 -1.33
N ARG A 267 -7.57 -5.34 -2.10
CA ARG A 267 -7.57 -5.17 -3.56
C ARG A 267 -8.89 -5.66 -4.14
N GLU A 268 -9.37 -6.79 -3.65
CA GLU A 268 -10.67 -7.34 -4.03
C GLU A 268 -11.81 -6.40 -3.60
N ALA A 269 -11.79 -5.90 -2.36
CA ALA A 269 -12.74 -4.90 -1.87
C ALA A 269 -12.76 -3.63 -2.72
N LEU A 270 -11.59 -3.10 -3.11
CA LEU A 270 -11.48 -1.91 -3.95
C LEU A 270 -12.07 -2.13 -5.36
N LYS A 271 -11.92 -3.33 -5.92
CA LYS A 271 -12.54 -3.68 -7.21
C LYS A 271 -14.06 -3.73 -7.11
N LEU A 272 -14.58 -4.24 -5.99
CA LEU A 272 -16.02 -4.30 -5.73
C LEU A 272 -16.59 -2.90 -5.43
N PHE A 273 -15.87 -2.07 -4.67
CA PHE A 273 -16.18 -0.64 -4.45
C PHE A 273 -16.39 0.08 -5.79
N VAL A 274 -15.47 -0.05 -6.74
CA VAL A 274 -15.62 0.62 -8.05
C VAL A 274 -16.83 0.11 -8.85
N LYS A 275 -17.26 -1.14 -8.65
CA LYS A 275 -18.52 -1.61 -9.24
C LYS A 275 -19.74 -0.95 -8.59
N GLU A 276 -19.66 -0.68 -7.29
CA GLU A 276 -20.69 0.04 -6.52
C GLU A 276 -20.75 1.52 -6.93
N GLU A 277 -19.62 2.19 -7.17
CA GLU A 277 -19.61 3.54 -7.77
C GLU A 277 -20.28 3.57 -9.14
N GLY A 278 -19.97 2.57 -9.97
CA GLY A 278 -20.67 2.39 -11.24
C GLY A 278 -22.17 2.19 -11.08
N ARG A 279 -22.64 1.64 -9.95
CA ARG A 279 -24.06 1.54 -9.60
C ARG A 279 -24.61 2.89 -9.16
N HIS A 280 -23.90 3.68 -8.36
CA HIS A 280 -24.29 5.05 -7.99
C HIS A 280 -24.49 5.93 -9.23
N ALA A 281 -23.55 5.89 -10.17
CA ALA A 281 -23.67 6.59 -11.44
C ALA A 281 -24.95 6.22 -12.22
N ARG A 282 -25.37 4.94 -12.20
CA ARG A 282 -26.62 4.52 -12.83
C ARG A 282 -27.84 5.04 -12.07
N ILE A 283 -27.85 4.96 -10.74
CA ILE A 283 -28.94 5.46 -9.89
C ILE A 283 -29.16 6.96 -10.12
N LEU A 284 -28.09 7.75 -10.07
CA LEU A 284 -28.16 9.18 -10.31
C LEU A 284 -28.65 9.49 -11.73
N GLY A 285 -28.25 8.67 -12.72
CA GLY A 285 -28.73 8.82 -14.08
C GLY A 285 -30.23 8.59 -14.22
N GLU A 286 -30.79 7.57 -13.56
CA GLU A 286 -32.24 7.37 -13.52
C GLU A 286 -32.96 8.50 -12.78
N CYS A 287 -32.41 9.02 -11.68
CA CYS A 287 -32.96 10.19 -10.99
C CYS A 287 -33.01 11.43 -11.90
N VAL A 288 -31.95 11.67 -12.69
CA VAL A 288 -31.92 12.79 -13.66
C VAL A 288 -33.01 12.62 -14.71
N ARG A 289 -33.22 11.41 -15.24
CA ARG A 289 -34.28 11.13 -16.23
C ARG A 289 -35.67 11.28 -15.64
N ALA A 290 -35.89 10.79 -14.41
CA ALA A 290 -37.17 10.95 -13.70
C ALA A 290 -37.51 12.42 -13.46
N LEU A 291 -36.51 13.27 -13.25
CA LEU A 291 -36.65 14.73 -13.15
C LEU A 291 -36.73 15.46 -14.52
N LYS A 292 -36.87 14.71 -15.62
CA LYS A 292 -36.91 15.22 -17.01
C LYS A 292 -35.65 16.01 -17.42
N GLY A 293 -34.52 15.73 -16.78
CA GLY A 293 -33.22 16.32 -17.13
C GLY A 293 -32.47 15.52 -18.19
N LYS A 294 -31.32 16.06 -18.60
CA LYS A 294 -30.36 15.39 -19.48
C LYS A 294 -29.05 15.18 -18.74
N LEU A 295 -28.38 14.07 -19.03
CA LEU A 295 -27.01 13.84 -18.57
C LEU A 295 -26.07 14.83 -19.25
N ILE A 296 -24.96 15.15 -18.58
CA ILE A 296 -23.93 16.04 -19.09
C ILE A 296 -22.66 15.25 -19.38
N GLU A 297 -21.93 15.65 -20.42
CA GLU A 297 -20.72 14.94 -20.86
C GLU A 297 -19.44 15.49 -20.23
N SER A 298 -19.43 16.77 -19.84
CA SER A 298 -18.27 17.36 -19.17
C SER A 298 -18.68 18.48 -18.20
N ASN A 299 -17.93 18.61 -17.12
CA ASN A 299 -18.05 19.71 -16.17
C ASN A 299 -16.68 20.10 -15.63
N TRP A 300 -16.49 21.37 -15.24
CA TRP A 300 -15.16 21.83 -14.80
C TRP A 300 -14.75 21.26 -13.44
N THR A 301 -15.68 20.98 -12.53
CA THR A 301 -15.35 20.30 -11.25
C THR A 301 -14.92 18.86 -11.49
N GLU A 302 -15.54 18.15 -12.43
CA GLU A 302 -15.06 16.83 -12.86
C GLU A 302 -13.61 16.91 -13.33
N ARG A 303 -13.27 17.90 -14.19
CA ARG A 303 -11.89 18.11 -14.66
C ARG A 303 -10.94 18.46 -13.51
N LEU A 304 -11.41 19.21 -12.51
CA LEU A 304 -10.65 19.53 -11.31
C LEU A 304 -10.37 18.29 -10.47
N PHE A 305 -11.38 17.44 -10.24
CA PHE A 305 -11.23 16.15 -9.55
C PHE A 305 -10.33 15.21 -10.36
N TYR A 306 -10.47 15.15 -11.69
CA TYR A 306 -9.58 14.43 -12.59
C TYR A 306 -8.12 14.92 -12.49
N PHE A 307 -7.89 16.24 -12.53
CA PHE A 307 -6.57 16.83 -12.35
C PHE A 307 -5.99 16.55 -10.96
N GLY A 308 -6.78 16.72 -9.91
CA GLY A 308 -6.41 16.44 -8.53
C GLY A 308 -5.99 14.97 -8.34
N ARG A 309 -6.70 14.05 -9.00
CA ARG A 309 -6.31 12.64 -9.08
C ARG A 309 -4.99 12.45 -9.84
N ARG A 310 -4.68 13.21 -10.88
CA ARG A 310 -3.43 13.03 -11.65
C ARG A 310 -2.15 13.54 -10.94
N LEU A 311 -2.28 14.29 -9.84
CA LEU A 311 -1.14 14.80 -9.07
C LEU A 311 -0.33 13.69 -8.37
N LEU A 312 0.92 14.02 -8.00
CA LEU A 312 2.04 13.12 -7.68
C LEU A 312 1.78 12.14 -6.49
N GLY A 313 1.07 11.04 -6.76
CA GLY A 313 1.12 9.81 -5.96
C GLY A 313 -0.25 9.25 -5.52
N VAL A 314 -0.30 7.93 -5.29
CA VAL A 314 -1.53 7.20 -4.93
C VAL A 314 -2.18 7.70 -3.63
N ARG A 315 -1.41 8.30 -2.71
CA ARG A 315 -1.95 8.86 -1.46
C ARG A 315 -2.83 10.08 -1.70
N LEU A 316 -2.42 10.97 -2.62
CA LEU A 316 -3.18 12.16 -2.94
C LEU A 316 -4.45 11.77 -3.73
N LYS A 317 -4.33 10.83 -4.68
CA LYS A 317 -5.48 10.21 -5.38
C LYS A 317 -6.58 9.74 -4.43
N LEU A 318 -6.21 8.89 -3.46
CA LEU A 318 -7.16 8.34 -2.49
C LEU A 318 -7.73 9.41 -1.53
N MET A 319 -7.00 10.50 -1.31
CA MET A 319 -7.47 11.60 -0.47
C MET A 319 -8.46 12.48 -1.21
N VAL A 320 -8.29 12.64 -2.52
CA VAL A 320 -9.28 13.29 -3.40
C VAL A 320 -10.56 12.45 -3.45
N LEU A 321 -10.45 11.12 -3.56
CA LEU A 321 -11.61 10.21 -3.43
C LEU A 321 -12.31 10.38 -2.10
N LEU A 322 -11.57 10.28 -0.99
CA LEU A 322 -12.10 10.49 0.36
C LEU A 322 -12.84 11.85 0.49
N ALA A 323 -12.37 12.90 -0.18
CA ALA A 323 -13.04 14.20 -0.20
C ALA A 323 -14.34 14.17 -1.05
N ALA A 324 -14.36 13.42 -2.15
CA ALA A 324 -15.56 13.19 -2.96
C ALA A 324 -16.65 12.46 -2.17
N GLU A 325 -16.31 11.44 -1.37
CA GLU A 325 -17.26 10.76 -0.47
C GLU A 325 -17.92 11.75 0.53
N VAL A 326 -17.12 12.66 1.11
CA VAL A 326 -17.65 13.70 2.02
C VAL A 326 -18.60 14.64 1.28
N VAL A 327 -18.28 14.96 0.01
CA VAL A 327 -19.17 15.73 -0.87
C VAL A 327 -20.48 14.97 -1.09
N GLY A 328 -20.42 13.71 -1.52
CA GLY A 328 -21.60 12.88 -1.77
C GLY A 328 -22.55 12.86 -0.58
N ILE A 329 -22.06 12.49 0.61
CA ILE A 329 -22.86 12.45 1.85
C ILE A 329 -23.51 13.81 2.14
N CYS A 330 -22.74 14.89 2.08
CA CYS A 330 -23.25 16.22 2.46
C CYS A 330 -24.31 16.72 1.47
N PHE A 331 -24.05 16.58 0.17
CA PHE A 331 -24.87 17.19 -0.88
C PHE A 331 -26.08 16.33 -1.24
N TYR A 332 -25.94 15.00 -1.36
CA TYR A 332 -27.08 14.12 -1.60
C TYR A 332 -28.10 14.22 -0.46
N LYS A 333 -27.64 14.28 0.79
CA LYS A 333 -28.52 14.47 1.95
C LYS A 333 -29.25 15.81 1.91
N LYS A 334 -28.56 16.90 1.57
CA LYS A 334 -29.16 18.25 1.48
C LYS A 334 -30.18 18.36 0.36
N ILE A 335 -29.94 17.72 -0.78
CA ILE A 335 -30.89 17.65 -1.89
C ILE A 335 -32.09 16.78 -1.49
N ALA A 336 -31.86 15.60 -0.91
CA ALA A 336 -32.92 14.70 -0.46
C ALA A 336 -33.84 15.32 0.61
N GLU A 337 -33.31 16.17 1.49
CA GLU A 337 -34.11 16.95 2.47
C GLU A 337 -35.12 17.90 1.81
N ARG A 338 -34.88 18.32 0.56
CA ARG A 338 -35.74 19.26 -0.19
C ARG A 338 -36.61 18.61 -1.26
N ILE A 339 -36.41 17.32 -1.52
CA ILE A 339 -37.28 16.55 -2.42
C ILE A 339 -38.44 15.95 -1.58
N PRO A 340 -39.69 16.00 -2.08
CA PRO A 340 -40.81 15.30 -1.47
C PRO A 340 -40.50 13.81 -1.24
N ASN A 341 -41.25 13.17 -0.34
CA ASN A 341 -41.10 11.73 -0.15
C ASN A 341 -41.50 11.01 -1.46
N GLY A 342 -40.64 10.11 -1.92
CA GLY A 342 -40.82 9.42 -3.19
C GLY A 342 -39.56 8.63 -3.56
N PHE A 343 -39.60 7.99 -4.72
CA PHE A 343 -38.53 7.10 -5.17
C PHE A 343 -37.17 7.79 -5.34
N VAL A 344 -37.14 9.03 -5.89
CA VAL A 344 -35.90 9.80 -6.07
C VAL A 344 -35.23 10.10 -4.72
N LYS A 345 -36.01 10.53 -3.72
CA LYS A 345 -35.48 10.78 -2.37
C LYS A 345 -34.91 9.51 -1.74
N ASN A 346 -35.62 8.39 -1.85
CA ASN A 346 -35.18 7.11 -1.32
C ASN A 346 -33.89 6.63 -2.00
N ALA A 347 -33.78 6.80 -3.33
CA ALA A 347 -32.58 6.49 -4.08
C ALA A 347 -31.37 7.33 -3.63
N LEU A 348 -31.54 8.64 -3.42
CA LEU A 348 -30.46 9.49 -2.91
C LEU A 348 -30.04 9.12 -1.49
N LEU A 349 -31.00 8.82 -0.60
CA LEU A 349 -30.71 8.37 0.75
C LEU A 349 -30.06 6.99 0.80
N GLU A 350 -30.31 6.15 -0.19
CA GLU A 350 -29.60 4.89 -0.37
C GLU A 350 -28.12 5.13 -0.72
N VAL A 351 -27.85 5.98 -1.71
CA VAL A 351 -26.47 6.36 -2.07
C VAL A 351 -25.75 6.95 -0.86
N VAL A 352 -26.36 7.88 -0.10
CA VAL A 352 -25.76 8.43 1.13
C VAL A 352 -25.33 7.34 2.13
N LYS A 353 -26.10 6.25 2.28
CA LYS A 353 -25.74 5.17 3.20
C LYS A 353 -24.52 4.38 2.71
N ASP A 354 -24.40 4.20 1.40
CA ASP A 354 -23.28 3.50 0.77
C ASP A 354 -22.01 4.38 0.85
N GLU A 355 -22.11 5.68 0.58
CA GLU A 355 -21.03 6.68 0.73
C GLU A 355 -20.50 6.75 2.19
N GLU A 356 -21.37 6.64 3.20
CA GLU A 356 -20.94 6.57 4.60
C GLU A 356 -20.07 5.32 4.88
N LYS A 357 -20.24 4.24 4.11
CA LYS A 357 -19.42 3.02 4.19
C LYS A 357 -18.13 3.19 3.41
N HIS A 358 -18.16 3.82 2.25
CA HIS A 358 -17.01 4.14 1.42
C HIS A 358 -16.04 5.07 2.14
N LEU A 359 -16.56 6.12 2.77
CA LEU A 359 -15.81 7.04 3.59
C LEU A 359 -15.09 6.34 4.76
N LYS A 360 -15.73 5.33 5.37
CA LYS A 360 -15.10 4.48 6.40
C LYS A 360 -14.05 3.54 5.82
N PHE A 361 -14.31 2.92 4.67
CA PHE A 361 -13.38 2.05 3.97
C PHE A 361 -12.08 2.80 3.60
N HIS A 362 -12.19 4.01 3.07
CA HIS A 362 -11.06 4.88 2.78
C HIS A 362 -10.40 5.43 4.05
N GLY A 363 -11.18 5.80 5.07
CA GLY A 363 -10.62 6.22 6.35
C GLY A 363 -9.77 5.13 7.02
N ASP A 364 -10.23 3.88 7.00
CA ASP A 364 -9.46 2.72 7.47
C ASP A 364 -8.12 2.57 6.74
N PHE A 365 -8.11 2.82 5.42
CA PHE A 365 -6.89 2.78 4.62
C PHE A 365 -5.85 3.83 5.06
N PHE A 366 -6.30 5.06 5.36
CA PHE A 366 -5.40 6.14 5.81
C PHE A 366 -4.95 5.92 7.25
N ARG A 367 -5.83 5.44 8.13
CA ARG A 367 -5.53 5.16 9.55
C ARG A 367 -4.34 4.20 9.71
N ILE A 368 -4.24 3.17 8.87
CA ILE A 368 -3.10 2.22 8.89
C ILE A 368 -1.78 2.89 8.50
N ARG A 369 -1.82 3.92 7.65
CA ARG A 369 -0.64 4.55 7.04
C ARG A 369 -0.14 5.78 7.78
N VAL A 370 -1.05 6.55 8.35
CA VAL A 370 -0.76 7.84 8.98
C VAL A 370 -0.48 7.62 10.47
N ARG A 371 0.75 7.19 10.79
CA ARG A 371 1.13 6.77 12.15
C ARG A 371 2.02 7.74 12.89
N ASN A 372 3.09 8.18 12.23
CA ASN A 372 4.09 9.03 12.87
C ASN A 372 3.55 10.45 13.02
N TYR A 373 4.01 11.17 14.03
CA TYR A 373 3.60 12.54 14.32
C TYR A 373 3.65 13.45 13.07
N PHE A 374 4.76 13.46 12.35
CA PHE A 374 4.92 14.22 11.10
C PHE A 374 3.94 13.79 10.00
N ALA A 375 3.64 12.49 9.88
CA ALA A 375 2.67 12.00 8.90
C ALA A 375 1.26 12.46 9.27
N LYS A 376 0.90 12.45 10.57
CA LYS A 376 -0.38 12.98 11.07
C LYS A 376 -0.51 14.46 10.78
N LEU A 377 0.53 15.25 11.06
CA LEU A 377 0.55 16.69 10.79
C LEU A 377 0.42 16.99 9.29
N LEU A 378 1.19 16.29 8.45
CA LEU A 378 1.12 16.44 6.99
C LEU A 378 -0.25 16.03 6.45
N PHE A 379 -0.81 14.92 6.92
CA PHE A 379 -2.14 14.47 6.53
C PHE A 379 -3.19 15.52 6.92
N ARG A 380 -3.17 16.03 8.15
CA ARG A 380 -4.08 17.09 8.62
C ARG A 380 -4.02 18.32 7.71
N TYR A 381 -2.83 18.80 7.38
CA TYR A 381 -2.66 19.95 6.50
C TYR A 381 -3.22 19.68 5.09
N LEU A 382 -2.80 18.58 4.45
CA LEU A 382 -3.24 18.24 3.10
C LEU A 382 -4.75 17.95 3.04
N TRP A 383 -5.28 17.24 4.03
CA TRP A 383 -6.70 16.92 4.11
C TRP A 383 -7.56 18.18 4.22
N ARG A 384 -7.20 19.13 5.09
CA ARG A 384 -7.93 20.40 5.22
C ARG A 384 -7.87 21.22 3.93
N MET A 385 -6.72 21.27 3.27
CA MET A 385 -6.59 21.96 1.97
C MET A 385 -7.44 21.31 0.89
N VAL A 386 -7.37 19.99 0.72
CA VAL A 386 -8.11 19.25 -0.32
C VAL A 386 -9.62 19.30 -0.06
N SER A 387 -10.05 19.02 1.17
CA SER A 387 -11.47 19.06 1.54
C SER A 387 -12.05 20.47 1.43
N PHE A 388 -11.31 21.52 1.82
CA PHE A 388 -11.73 22.89 1.61
C PHE A 388 -11.89 23.23 0.12
N ALA A 389 -10.90 22.89 -0.71
CA ALA A 389 -10.96 23.11 -2.15
C ALA A 389 -12.14 22.37 -2.80
N ALA A 390 -12.36 21.10 -2.43
CA ALA A 390 -13.50 20.32 -2.89
C ALA A 390 -14.84 20.96 -2.50
N CYS A 391 -14.98 21.39 -1.24
CA CYS A 391 -16.19 22.06 -0.76
C CYS A 391 -16.49 23.35 -1.53
N VAL A 392 -15.48 24.21 -1.71
CA VAL A 392 -15.63 25.47 -2.44
C VAL A 392 -16.03 25.20 -3.89
N ALA A 393 -15.36 24.25 -4.56
CA ALA A 393 -15.64 23.91 -5.94
C ALA A 393 -17.09 23.46 -6.14
N VAL A 394 -17.57 22.57 -5.27
CA VAL A 394 -18.93 22.04 -5.34
C VAL A 394 -19.96 23.11 -4.95
N ILE A 395 -19.73 23.93 -3.92
CA ILE A 395 -20.66 25.02 -3.58
C ILE A 395 -20.82 26.00 -4.75
N LEU A 396 -19.75 26.28 -5.50
CA LEU A 396 -19.82 27.15 -6.67
C LEU A 396 -20.67 26.53 -7.79
N ASP A 397 -20.50 25.24 -8.06
CA ASP A 397 -21.29 24.51 -9.06
C ASP A 397 -22.78 24.49 -8.73
N HIS A 398 -23.09 24.20 -7.48
CA HIS A 398 -24.46 23.96 -7.04
C HIS A 398 -25.13 25.23 -6.48
N ARG A 399 -24.47 26.39 -6.55
CA ARG A 399 -24.97 27.67 -6.02
C ARG A 399 -26.35 28.04 -6.56
N LYS A 400 -26.59 27.80 -7.85
CA LYS A 400 -27.89 28.09 -8.48
C LYS A 400 -28.99 27.19 -7.92
N THR A 401 -28.72 25.88 -7.87
CA THR A 401 -29.64 24.89 -7.27
C THR A 401 -29.92 25.17 -5.81
N PHE A 402 -28.91 25.53 -5.03
CA PHE A 402 -29.08 25.88 -3.61
C PHE A 402 -29.94 27.13 -3.42
N ARG A 403 -29.75 28.15 -4.26
CA ARG A 403 -30.60 29.34 -4.22
C ARG A 403 -32.06 29.01 -4.53
N ILE A 404 -32.30 28.20 -5.56
CA ILE A 404 -33.66 27.80 -5.98
C ILE A 404 -34.34 26.95 -4.88
N LEU A 405 -33.60 26.02 -4.27
CA LEU A 405 -34.11 25.15 -3.21
C LEU A 405 -34.12 25.81 -1.82
N GLY A 406 -33.71 27.07 -1.68
CA GLY A 406 -33.61 27.75 -0.38
C GLY A 406 -32.61 27.12 0.60
N ILE A 407 -31.55 26.51 0.08
CA ILE A 407 -30.45 25.93 0.86
C ILE A 407 -29.36 27.00 1.06
N SER A 408 -28.96 27.23 2.31
CA SER A 408 -27.90 28.20 2.62
C SER A 408 -26.52 27.62 2.33
N ASN A 409 -25.76 28.27 1.44
CA ASN A 409 -24.38 27.91 1.13
C ASN A 409 -23.50 27.84 2.39
N TRP A 410 -23.68 28.78 3.33
CA TRP A 410 -22.89 28.82 4.56
C TRP A 410 -23.20 27.65 5.49
N LYS A 411 -24.48 27.30 5.66
CA LYS A 411 -24.87 26.13 6.46
C LYS A 411 -24.36 24.83 5.83
N THR A 412 -24.40 24.72 4.49
CA THR A 412 -23.81 23.58 3.78
C THR A 412 -22.30 23.51 3.98
N PHE A 413 -21.58 24.65 3.86
CA PHE A 413 -20.15 24.72 4.12
C PHE A 413 -19.79 24.28 5.53
N GLN A 414 -20.51 24.77 6.55
CA GLN A 414 -20.32 24.37 7.94
C GLN A 414 -20.53 22.86 8.13
N LYS A 415 -21.59 22.30 7.54
CA LYS A 415 -21.90 20.87 7.65
C LYS A 415 -20.84 20.01 6.96
N PHE A 416 -20.37 20.42 5.79
CA PHE A 416 -19.27 19.76 5.09
C PHE A 416 -18.00 19.75 5.96
N GLN A 417 -17.63 20.91 6.53
CA GLN A 417 -16.45 21.03 7.37
C GLN A 417 -16.56 20.22 8.68
N GLU A 418 -17.78 20.00 9.19
CA GLU A 418 -18.05 19.10 10.32
C GLU A 418 -17.74 17.64 9.94
N ILE A 419 -18.25 17.17 8.78
CA ILE A 419 -18.00 15.81 8.30
C ILE A 419 -16.51 15.62 7.98
N ALA A 420 -15.87 16.59 7.32
CA ALA A 420 -14.44 16.56 7.02
C ALA A 420 -13.58 16.51 8.29
N ARG A 421 -13.93 17.26 9.34
CA ARG A 421 -13.26 17.18 10.65
C ARG A 421 -13.49 15.84 11.35
N SER A 422 -14.73 15.33 11.36
CA SER A 422 -15.00 13.99 11.91
C SER A 422 -14.22 12.89 11.16
N THR A 423 -14.00 13.06 9.86
CA THR A 423 -13.17 12.16 9.05
C THR A 423 -11.70 12.24 9.48
N GLU A 424 -11.19 13.46 9.68
CA GLU A 424 -9.83 13.71 10.19
C GLU A 424 -9.62 13.01 11.55
N ASP A 425 -10.55 13.19 12.48
CA ASP A 425 -10.48 12.62 13.83
C ASP A 425 -10.54 11.08 13.80
N PHE A 426 -11.41 10.51 12.96
CA PHE A 426 -11.47 9.06 12.75
C PHE A 426 -10.13 8.50 12.24
N ILE A 427 -9.52 9.17 11.27
CA ILE A 427 -8.27 8.71 10.64
C ILE A 427 -7.07 8.87 11.59
N LEU A 428 -6.98 9.99 12.29
CA LEU A 428 -5.81 10.34 13.11
C LEU A 428 -5.86 9.76 14.52
N GLU A 429 -7.05 9.65 15.11
CA GLU A 429 -7.26 9.34 16.52
C GLU A 429 -8.05 8.04 16.72
N GLY A 430 -8.72 7.54 15.68
CA GLY A 430 -9.50 6.31 15.75
C GLY A 430 -10.82 6.46 16.52
N LEU A 431 -11.29 7.70 16.71
CA LEU A 431 -12.53 8.02 17.39
C LEU A 431 -13.75 7.55 16.58
N SER A 432 -14.84 7.15 17.27
CA SER A 432 -16.09 6.79 16.63
C SER A 432 -16.70 8.00 15.91
N TRP A 433 -17.13 7.80 14.66
CA TRP A 433 -17.77 8.80 13.81
C TRP A 433 -18.94 9.52 14.49
N LYS A 434 -18.97 10.85 14.39
CA LYS A 434 -20.12 11.69 14.77
C LYS A 434 -20.80 12.21 13.51
N LEU A 435 -21.71 11.44 12.95
CA LEU A 435 -22.68 11.95 11.98
C LEU A 435 -23.98 12.22 12.74
N ASN A 436 -24.33 13.49 12.91
CA ASN A 436 -25.58 13.95 13.55
C ASN A 436 -25.72 13.68 15.06
N GLY A 437 -24.73 13.99 15.89
CA GLY A 437 -24.88 14.05 17.36
C GLY A 437 -25.13 12.71 18.08
N ASN A 438 -25.55 11.66 17.38
CA ASN A 438 -25.70 10.32 17.92
C ASN A 438 -24.45 9.49 17.65
N ARG A 439 -23.88 8.93 18.72
CA ARG A 439 -22.79 7.97 18.66
C ARG A 439 -23.33 6.73 17.94
N LEU A 440 -22.82 6.41 16.76
CA LEU A 440 -22.96 5.06 16.22
C LEU A 440 -22.18 4.12 17.15
N PRO A 441 -22.84 3.12 17.78
CA PRO A 441 -22.12 2.15 18.60
C PRO A 441 -21.10 1.45 17.70
N ILE A 442 -19.95 1.17 18.29
CA ILE A 442 -18.92 0.31 17.72
C ILE A 442 -19.57 -1.06 17.56
N LEU A 443 -20.13 -1.34 16.39
CA LEU A 443 -20.39 -2.70 15.97
C LEU A 443 -19.02 -3.33 15.76
N LEU A 444 -18.54 -4.05 16.78
CA LEU A 444 -18.31 -5.49 16.73
C LEU A 444 -17.57 -5.95 18.00
N LYS A 445 -18.27 -6.77 18.80
CA LYS A 445 -17.66 -7.89 19.54
C LYS A 445 -17.09 -8.91 18.55
#